data_AF-A0A969LHN6-F1
#
_entry.id   AF-A0A969LHN6-F1
#
_cell.length_a   1.000
_cell.length_b   1.000
_cell.length_c   1.000
_cell.angle_alpha   90.00
_cell.angle_beta   90.00
_cell.angle_gamma   90.00
#
_symmetry.space_group_name_H-M   'P 1'
#
loop_
_entity.id
_entity.type
_entity.pdbx_description
1 polymer ?
#
loop_
_entity_poly.entity_id
_entity_poly.type
_entity_poly.pdbx_seq_one_letter_code
_entity_poly.pdbx_strand_id
1 'polypeptide(L)'
;MDAGMSDGASDLQVNVHRSDAFSWAMVSRAPDPRLKPYVTDYQGYRERAAGPMRRLQPPFDGIPMIVTFGPSIDIINGDRPARRGAFRSFLAGLHDVHVFTEYQGEQMGFQVNFTLLGAYRFLNITMSDIANRVLDLGDLLGEAAADRLADSLLDADDWPARFDAMDRFLLER
;
A
#
# COMPACT_ATOMS: atom_id res chain seq x y z
N MET A 1 -31.08 -8.25 -30.63
CA MET A 1 -29.64 -7.96 -30.64
C MET A 1 -29.44 -7.07 -29.44
N ASP A 2 -29.29 -7.69 -28.27
CA ASP A 2 -29.35 -7.00 -26.98
C ASP A 2 -27.93 -6.69 -26.55
N ALA A 3 -27.59 -5.41 -26.53
CA ALA A 3 -26.31 -4.91 -26.08
C ALA A 3 -26.33 -4.91 -24.54
N GLY A 4 -25.97 -6.04 -23.95
CA GLY A 4 -25.64 -6.12 -22.54
C GLY A 4 -24.34 -5.35 -22.30
N MET A 5 -24.46 -4.07 -21.97
CA MET A 5 -23.42 -3.35 -21.25
C MET A 5 -23.20 -4.09 -19.93
N SER A 6 -22.08 -4.78 -19.81
CA SER A 6 -21.66 -5.37 -18.54
C SER A 6 -21.46 -4.23 -17.54
N ASP A 7 -22.31 -4.21 -16.52
CA ASP A 7 -22.19 -3.31 -15.39
C ASP A 7 -20.81 -3.54 -14.75
N GLY A 8 -19.97 -2.51 -14.76
CA GLY A 8 -18.57 -2.56 -14.36
C GLY A 8 -18.42 -2.60 -12.85
N ALA A 9 -18.97 -3.62 -12.19
CA ALA A 9 -18.67 -3.90 -10.80
C ALA A 9 -17.22 -4.43 -10.71
N SER A 10 -16.38 -3.72 -9.98
CA SER A 10 -15.00 -4.09 -9.70
C SER A 10 -14.97 -5.45 -8.97
N ASP A 11 -14.51 -6.51 -9.65
CA ASP A 11 -14.36 -7.82 -9.02
C ASP A 11 -13.25 -7.76 -7.96
N LEU A 12 -13.66 -7.88 -6.69
CA LEU A 12 -12.75 -8.04 -5.58
C LEU A 12 -12.13 -9.42 -5.62
N GLN A 13 -10.80 -9.49 -5.66
CA GLN A 13 -10.10 -10.78 -5.57
C GLN A 13 -9.61 -10.97 -4.14
N VAL A 14 -9.97 -12.10 -3.53
CA VAL A 14 -9.63 -12.43 -2.15
C VAL A 14 -8.72 -13.66 -2.12
N ASN A 15 -7.55 -13.53 -1.52
CA ASN A 15 -6.59 -14.60 -1.31
C ASN A 15 -6.36 -14.78 0.20
N VAL A 16 -6.39 -16.02 0.68
CA VAL A 16 -6.24 -16.32 2.11
C VAL A 16 -5.31 -17.50 2.31
N HIS A 17 -4.45 -17.39 3.32
CA HIS A 17 -3.59 -18.46 3.79
C HIS A 17 -3.71 -18.62 5.29
N ARG A 18 -3.68 -19.86 5.77
CA ARG A 18 -3.68 -20.20 7.19
C ARG A 18 -2.73 -21.35 7.46
N SER A 19 -1.92 -21.19 8.51
CA SER A 19 -1.08 -22.22 9.11
C SER A 19 -0.98 -21.96 10.62
N ASP A 20 -0.37 -22.87 11.37
CA ASP A 20 -0.14 -22.69 12.81
C ASP A 20 0.82 -21.54 13.11
N ALA A 21 1.80 -21.30 12.22
CA ALA A 21 2.84 -20.30 12.44
C ALA A 21 2.41 -18.88 12.00
N PHE A 22 1.62 -18.77 10.94
CA PHE A 22 1.13 -17.50 10.41
C PHE A 22 -0.12 -17.65 9.55
N SER A 23 -0.88 -16.56 9.43
CA SER A 23 -2.02 -16.44 8.52
C SER A 23 -2.04 -15.06 7.87
N TRP A 24 -2.62 -14.98 6.68
CA TRP A 24 -2.86 -13.73 5.99
C TRP A 24 -4.10 -13.79 5.11
N ALA A 25 -4.73 -12.65 4.92
CA ALA A 25 -5.79 -12.42 3.96
C ALA A 25 -5.45 -11.14 3.17
N MET A 26 -5.56 -11.23 1.85
CA MET A 26 -5.33 -10.16 0.90
C MET A 26 -6.59 -9.96 0.07
N VAL A 27 -7.06 -8.72 -0.04
CA VAL A 27 -8.16 -8.33 -0.93
C VAL A 27 -7.59 -7.34 -1.92
N SER A 28 -7.81 -7.55 -3.22
CA SER A 28 -7.34 -6.63 -4.25
C SER A 28 -8.47 -6.14 -5.13
N ARG A 29 -8.31 -4.93 -5.64
CA ARG A 29 -9.27 -4.26 -6.52
C ARG A 29 -8.53 -3.41 -7.54
N ALA A 30 -9.00 -3.41 -8.79
CA ALA A 30 -8.58 -2.40 -9.75
C ALA A 30 -9.07 -1.01 -9.30
N PRO A 31 -8.34 0.07 -9.61
CA PRO A 31 -8.77 1.42 -9.26
C PRO A 31 -9.93 1.89 -10.15
N ASP A 32 -10.55 3.02 -9.79
CA ASP A 32 -11.49 3.72 -10.66
C ASP A 32 -10.91 3.87 -12.08
N PRO A 33 -11.70 3.66 -13.16
CA PRO A 33 -11.20 3.77 -14.53
C PRO A 33 -10.43 5.05 -14.86
N ARG A 34 -10.75 6.17 -14.20
CA ARG A 34 -10.06 7.47 -14.36
C ARG A 34 -8.65 7.49 -13.79
N LEU A 35 -8.33 6.57 -12.86
CA LEU A 35 -7.04 6.45 -12.20
C LEU A 35 -6.12 5.39 -12.83
N LYS A 36 -6.63 4.56 -13.75
CA LYS A 36 -5.86 3.48 -14.41
C LYS A 36 -4.49 3.89 -15.02
N PRO A 37 -4.30 5.12 -15.56
CA PRO A 37 -2.97 5.53 -16.03
C PRO A 37 -1.93 5.74 -14.91
N TYR A 38 -2.40 5.89 -13.66
CA TYR A 38 -1.61 6.36 -12.53
C TYR A 38 -1.52 5.34 -11.39
N VAL A 39 -2.50 4.45 -11.28
CA VAL A 39 -2.60 3.41 -10.25
C VAL A 39 -2.77 2.06 -10.92
N THR A 40 -1.97 1.08 -10.53
CA THR A 40 -2.04 -0.29 -11.08
C THR A 40 -3.13 -1.10 -10.39
N ASP A 41 -3.14 -1.07 -9.05
CA ASP A 41 -4.09 -1.79 -8.21
C ASP A 41 -4.10 -1.24 -6.78
N TYR A 42 -5.12 -1.66 -6.03
CA TYR A 42 -5.20 -1.52 -4.59
C TYR A 42 -5.16 -2.89 -3.93
N GLN A 43 -4.59 -2.94 -2.73
CA GLN A 43 -4.54 -4.13 -1.91
C GLN A 43 -4.85 -3.81 -0.45
N GLY A 44 -5.83 -4.48 0.13
CA GLY A 44 -6.07 -4.52 1.56
C GLY A 44 -5.49 -5.79 2.15
N TYR A 45 -4.75 -5.70 3.24
CA TYR A 45 -4.15 -6.88 3.88
C TYR A 45 -4.46 -6.95 5.36
N ARG A 46 -4.55 -8.18 5.86
CA ARG A 46 -4.51 -8.52 7.28
C ARG A 46 -3.63 -9.75 7.46
N GLU A 47 -2.70 -9.69 8.39
CA GLU A 47 -1.72 -10.73 8.64
C GLU A 47 -1.52 -10.95 10.13
N ARG A 48 -1.16 -12.17 10.49
CA ARG A 48 -0.77 -12.54 11.85
C ARG A 48 0.36 -13.56 11.80
N ALA A 49 1.39 -13.36 12.62
CA ALA A 49 2.51 -14.29 12.78
C ALA A 49 2.77 -14.57 14.27
N ALA A 50 3.06 -15.83 14.60
CA ALA A 50 3.36 -16.26 15.97
C ALA A 50 4.75 -15.81 16.47
N GLY A 51 5.65 -15.46 15.55
CA GLY A 51 6.96 -14.89 15.82
C GLY A 51 7.29 -13.75 14.85
N PRO A 52 8.52 -13.20 14.90
CA PRO A 52 8.96 -12.19 13.95
C PRO A 52 8.83 -12.69 12.51
N MET A 53 8.07 -11.95 11.69
CA MET A 53 7.90 -12.21 10.27
C MET A 53 8.80 -11.27 9.49
N ARG A 54 9.82 -11.82 8.83
CA ARG A 54 10.67 -11.09 7.89
C ARG A 54 10.37 -11.54 6.48
N ARG A 55 10.13 -10.59 5.58
CA ARG A 55 9.91 -10.86 4.15
C ARG A 55 10.93 -10.11 3.31
N LEU A 56 11.51 -10.83 2.35
CA LEU A 56 12.28 -10.22 1.28
C LEU A 56 11.29 -9.63 0.28
N GLN A 57 11.42 -8.35 -0.02
CA GLN A 57 10.72 -7.66 -1.10
C GLN A 57 11.73 -7.42 -2.23
N PRO A 58 11.53 -8.02 -3.41
CA PRO A 58 12.37 -7.73 -4.56
C PRO A 58 12.13 -6.28 -5.06
N PRO A 59 13.03 -5.72 -5.88
CA PRO A 59 12.73 -4.52 -6.66
C PRO A 59 11.38 -4.65 -7.39
N PHE A 60 10.59 -3.57 -7.34
CA PHE A 60 9.26 -3.49 -7.94
C PHE A 60 9.21 -2.31 -8.93
N ASP A 61 8.49 -2.49 -10.03
CA ASP A 61 8.38 -1.53 -11.14
C ASP A 61 7.28 -0.48 -10.95
N GLY A 62 6.70 -0.40 -9.74
CA GLY A 62 5.79 0.65 -9.29
C GLY A 62 6.23 1.27 -7.97
N ILE A 63 5.42 2.20 -7.44
CA ILE A 63 5.66 2.90 -6.18
C ILE A 63 4.55 2.53 -5.18
N PRO A 64 4.80 1.58 -4.26
CA PRO A 64 3.84 1.22 -3.22
C PRO A 64 3.72 2.34 -2.18
N MET A 65 2.50 2.79 -1.93
CA MET A 65 2.15 3.59 -0.76
C MET A 65 1.35 2.72 0.20
N ILE A 66 1.81 2.61 1.44
CA ILE A 66 1.20 1.78 2.48
C ILE A 66 0.64 2.68 3.58
N VAL A 67 -0.62 2.47 3.91
CA VAL A 67 -1.29 3.03 5.09
C VAL A 67 -1.54 1.89 6.08
N THR A 68 -0.85 1.86 7.21
CA THR A 68 -1.00 0.77 8.19
C THR A 68 -2.04 1.15 9.26
N PHE A 69 -2.90 0.20 9.61
CA PHE A 69 -3.96 0.31 10.63
C PHE A 69 -3.54 -0.24 12.00
N GLY A 70 -2.26 -0.55 12.16
CA GLY A 70 -1.72 -1.28 13.28
C GLY A 70 -0.29 -0.82 13.61
N PRO A 71 0.54 -1.69 14.22
CA PRO A 71 1.88 -1.32 14.61
C PRO A 71 2.76 -0.99 13.40
N SER A 72 3.81 -0.19 13.62
CA SER A 72 4.78 0.13 12.58
C SER A 72 5.44 -1.11 11.98
N ILE A 73 5.86 -0.99 10.72
CA ILE A 73 6.63 -1.99 10.00
C ILE A 73 8.07 -1.51 9.94
N ASP A 74 9.01 -2.41 10.24
CA ASP A 74 10.42 -2.14 10.06
C ASP A 74 10.81 -2.40 8.61
N ILE A 75 11.49 -1.44 7.99
CA ILE A 75 12.08 -1.56 6.67
C ILE A 75 13.61 -1.52 6.78
N ILE A 76 14.25 -2.50 6.15
CA ILE A 76 15.70 -2.71 6.19
C ILE A 76 16.20 -2.83 4.75
N ASN A 77 17.04 -1.90 4.31
CA ASN A 77 17.61 -1.96 2.96
C ASN A 77 18.66 -3.08 2.88
N GLY A 78 18.58 -3.91 1.83
CA GLY A 78 19.46 -5.07 1.67
C GLY A 78 20.94 -4.73 1.50
N ASP A 79 21.26 -3.56 0.93
CA ASP A 79 22.63 -3.04 0.79
C ASP A 79 23.14 -2.37 2.09
N ARG A 80 22.24 -2.04 3.02
CA ARG A 80 22.54 -1.35 4.29
C ARG A 80 21.79 -2.00 5.45
N PRO A 81 22.05 -3.28 5.76
CA PRO A 81 21.27 -4.04 6.73
C PRO A 81 21.36 -3.49 8.17
N ALA A 82 22.37 -2.67 8.47
CA ALA A 82 22.49 -1.97 9.75
C ALA A 82 21.53 -0.77 9.88
N ARG A 83 20.95 -0.28 8.77
CA ARG A 83 19.99 0.82 8.77
C ARG A 83 18.57 0.23 8.77
N ARG A 84 17.92 0.32 9.92
CA ARG A 84 16.51 -0.02 10.14
C ARG A 84 15.70 1.25 10.33
N GLY A 85 14.59 1.39 9.63
CA GLY A 85 13.60 2.44 9.88
C GLY A 85 12.25 1.81 10.22
N ALA A 86 11.58 2.33 11.25
CA ALA A 86 10.23 1.93 11.62
C ALA A 86 9.22 2.94 11.04
N PHE A 87 8.23 2.46 10.30
CA PHE A 87 7.26 3.31 9.61
C PHE A 87 5.82 2.91 9.93
N ARG A 88 4.95 3.88 10.22
CA ARG A 88 3.52 3.64 10.42
C ARG A 88 2.74 3.72 9.10
N SER A 89 3.03 4.70 8.26
CA SER A 89 2.52 4.78 6.89
C SER A 89 3.62 5.35 6.04
N PHE A 90 3.84 4.83 4.84
CA PHE A 90 5.01 5.18 4.07
C PHE A 90 4.82 5.02 2.57
N LEU A 91 5.71 5.66 1.84
CA LEU A 91 5.95 5.40 0.43
C LEU A 91 7.24 4.59 0.28
N ALA A 92 7.15 3.40 -0.30
CA ALA A 92 8.32 2.64 -0.73
C ALA A 92 8.79 3.20 -2.07
N GLY A 93 9.98 3.81 -2.08
CA GLY A 93 10.57 4.39 -3.28
C GLY A 93 11.16 3.34 -4.23
N LEU A 94 11.95 3.81 -5.20
CA LEU A 94 12.58 2.94 -6.19
C LEU A 94 13.84 2.31 -5.62
N HIS A 95 13.81 1.02 -5.34
CA HIS A 95 14.98 0.29 -4.86
C HIS A 95 15.64 -0.52 -5.98
N ASP A 96 16.97 -0.40 -6.12
CA ASP A 96 17.79 -1.19 -7.05
C ASP A 96 18.26 -2.52 -6.44
N VAL A 97 18.06 -2.69 -5.14
CA VAL A 97 18.30 -3.91 -4.36
C VAL A 97 17.04 -4.34 -3.62
N HIS A 98 17.03 -5.57 -3.11
CA HIS A 98 15.94 -6.02 -2.24
C HIS A 98 15.88 -5.22 -0.93
N VAL A 99 14.69 -5.14 -0.35
CA VAL A 99 14.48 -4.67 1.03
C VAL A 99 13.86 -5.78 1.86
N PHE A 100 14.06 -5.75 3.16
CA PHE A 100 13.30 -6.58 4.08
C PHE A 100 12.22 -5.75 4.77
N THR A 101 11.00 -6.29 4.82
CA THR A 101 9.99 -5.84 5.77
C THR A 101 9.98 -6.78 6.97
N GLU A 102 9.83 -6.23 8.17
CA GLU A 102 9.74 -6.99 9.40
C GLU A 102 8.63 -6.47 10.30
N TYR A 103 7.85 -7.39 10.85
CA TYR A 103 6.83 -7.10 11.85
C TYR A 103 6.68 -8.27 12.82
N GLN A 104 5.98 -8.04 13.93
CA GLN A 104 5.66 -9.09 14.90
C GLN A 104 4.19 -9.02 15.31
N GLY A 105 3.56 -10.18 15.45
CA GLY A 105 2.16 -10.27 15.86
C GLY A 105 1.23 -9.98 14.69
N GLU A 106 0.41 -8.93 14.81
CA GLU A 106 -0.61 -8.58 13.84
C GLU A 106 -0.17 -7.40 12.96
N GLN A 107 -0.53 -7.47 11.69
CA GLN A 107 -0.36 -6.40 10.72
C GLN A 107 -1.63 -6.25 9.90
N MET A 108 -2.00 -5.01 9.60
CA MET A 108 -3.15 -4.71 8.76
C MET A 108 -2.93 -3.37 8.10
N GLY A 109 -3.30 -3.26 6.83
CA GLY A 109 -3.18 -2.00 6.14
C GLY A 109 -3.80 -2.02 4.76
N PHE A 110 -3.59 -0.91 4.08
CA PHE A 110 -4.03 -0.66 2.73
C PHE A 110 -2.84 -0.20 1.91
N GLN A 111 -2.67 -0.77 0.73
CA GLN A 111 -1.61 -0.47 -0.21
C GLN A 111 -2.20 0.04 -1.52
N VAL A 112 -1.62 1.12 -2.03
CA VAL A 112 -1.83 1.62 -3.38
C VAL A 112 -0.53 1.42 -4.15
N ASN A 113 -0.59 0.78 -5.30
CA ASN A 113 0.56 0.72 -6.20
C ASN A 113 0.40 1.78 -7.28
N PHE A 114 1.24 2.80 -7.22
CA PHE A 114 1.29 3.82 -8.26
C PHE A 114 2.21 3.42 -9.40
N THR A 115 1.90 3.88 -10.60
CA THR A 115 2.91 4.01 -11.65
C THR A 115 3.88 5.14 -11.27
N LEU A 116 5.06 5.20 -11.90
CA LEU A 116 6.01 6.31 -11.67
C LEU A 116 5.36 7.67 -11.94
N LEU A 117 4.54 7.77 -12.99
CA LEU A 117 3.80 8.97 -13.34
C LEU A 117 2.73 9.30 -12.29
N GLY A 118 2.03 8.29 -11.77
CA GLY A 118 1.03 8.48 -10.73
C GLY A 118 1.63 9.00 -9.44
N ALA A 119 2.74 8.41 -9.00
CA ALA A 119 3.47 8.87 -7.82
C ALA A 119 3.93 10.33 -7.97
N TYR A 120 4.51 10.69 -9.12
CA TYR A 120 4.86 12.08 -9.43
C TYR A 120 3.64 13.01 -9.36
N ARG A 121 2.53 12.64 -10.03
CA ARG A 121 1.33 13.48 -10.14
C ARG A 121 0.61 13.69 -8.81
N PHE A 122 0.50 12.66 -7.97
CA PHE A 122 -0.29 12.71 -6.74
C PHE A 122 0.50 13.08 -5.50
N LEU A 123 1.81 12.80 -5.48
CA LEU A 123 2.67 13.01 -4.32
C LEU A 123 3.70 14.13 -4.54
N ASN A 124 3.80 14.68 -5.75
CA ASN A 124 4.72 15.77 -6.10
C ASN A 124 6.19 15.45 -5.78
N ILE A 125 6.61 14.22 -6.10
CA ILE A 125 7.94 13.68 -5.85
C ILE A 125 8.64 13.33 -7.16
N THR A 126 9.93 13.62 -7.28
CA THR A 126 10.73 13.13 -8.40
C THR A 126 11.28 11.73 -8.11
N MET A 127 11.60 10.97 -9.15
CA MET A 127 12.18 9.63 -8.97
C MET A 127 13.54 9.67 -8.27
N SER A 128 14.30 10.75 -8.47
CA SER A 128 15.55 11.00 -7.74
C SER A 128 15.33 11.22 -6.23
N ASP A 129 14.19 11.80 -5.82
CA ASP A 129 13.91 12.04 -4.41
C ASP A 129 13.64 10.74 -3.64
N ILE A 130 13.15 9.71 -4.33
CA ILE A 130 12.72 8.43 -3.75
C ILE A 130 13.64 7.25 -4.09
N ALA A 131 14.71 7.47 -4.84
CA ALA A 131 15.66 6.42 -5.17
C ALA A 131 16.32 5.87 -3.90
N ASN A 132 16.18 4.55 -3.69
CA ASN A 132 16.70 3.78 -2.56
C ASN A 132 16.26 4.31 -1.19
N ARG A 133 15.04 4.86 -1.11
CA ARG A 133 14.48 5.49 0.08
C ARG A 133 13.06 5.01 0.36
N VAL A 134 12.75 4.97 1.65
CA VAL A 134 11.38 4.92 2.17
C VAL A 134 11.10 6.27 2.81
N LEU A 135 9.93 6.83 2.53
CA LEU A 135 9.52 8.13 3.05
C LEU A 135 8.29 7.95 3.93
N ASP A 136 8.27 8.63 5.07
CA ASP A 136 7.08 8.68 5.91
C ASP A 136 5.95 9.42 5.16
N LEU A 137 4.72 8.93 5.28
CA LEU A 137 3.60 9.52 4.58
C LEU A 137 3.22 10.91 5.13
N GLY A 138 3.46 11.17 6.42
CA GLY A 138 3.29 12.47 7.06
C GLY A 138 4.24 13.52 6.49
N ASP A 139 5.49 13.15 6.20
CA ASP A 139 6.46 14.03 5.54
C ASP A 139 6.03 14.39 4.09
N LEU A 140 5.32 13.48 3.42
CA LEU A 140 4.88 13.64 2.03
C LEU A 140 3.57 14.41 1.88
N LEU A 141 2.57 14.10 2.70
CA LEU A 141 1.23 14.66 2.60
C LEU A 141 0.99 15.81 3.58
N GLY A 142 1.86 15.94 4.59
CA GLY A 142 1.59 16.65 5.84
C GLY A 142 0.83 15.75 6.83
N GLU A 143 1.26 15.76 8.09
CA GLU A 143 0.72 14.92 9.18
C GLU A 143 -0.81 14.88 9.21
N ALA A 144 -1.45 16.06 9.23
CA ALA A 144 -2.90 16.14 9.32
C ALA A 144 -3.62 15.52 8.11
N ALA A 145 -3.02 15.54 6.92
CA ALA A 145 -3.61 14.91 5.74
C ALA A 145 -3.38 13.39 5.72
N ALA A 146 -2.19 12.95 6.17
CA ALA A 146 -1.89 11.53 6.33
C ALA A 146 -2.80 10.88 7.38
N ASP A 147 -3.02 11.53 8.52
CA ASP A 147 -3.94 11.07 9.57
C ASP A 147 -5.38 10.98 9.06
N ARG A 148 -5.89 12.04 8.39
CA ARG A 148 -7.25 12.00 7.82
C ARG A 148 -7.44 10.87 6.81
N LEU A 149 -6.42 10.58 6.00
CA LEU A 149 -6.48 9.45 5.08
C LEU A 149 -6.51 8.12 5.84
N ALA A 150 -5.66 7.96 6.85
CA ALA A 150 -5.63 6.74 7.67
C ALA A 150 -6.96 6.53 8.41
N ASP A 151 -7.52 7.57 9.03
CA ASP A 151 -8.80 7.54 9.73
C ASP A 151 -9.93 7.20 8.77
N SER A 152 -10.00 7.85 7.60
CA SER A 152 -11.03 7.57 6.59
C SER A 152 -11.01 6.12 6.11
N LEU A 153 -9.84 5.49 6.03
CA LEU A 153 -9.72 4.09 5.65
C LEU A 153 -9.99 3.15 6.84
N LEU A 154 -9.64 3.54 8.06
CA LEU A 154 -9.89 2.74 9.25
C LEU A 154 -11.40 2.68 9.58
N ASP A 155 -12.07 3.83 9.50
CA ASP A 155 -13.48 4.02 9.84
C ASP A 155 -14.45 3.43 8.80
N ALA A 156 -13.96 3.10 7.60
CA ALA A 156 -14.76 2.45 6.58
C ALA A 156 -15.16 1.02 7.00
N ASP A 157 -16.44 0.68 6.81
CA ASP A 157 -17.06 -0.55 7.31
C ASP A 157 -16.42 -1.83 6.75
N ASP A 158 -16.03 -1.81 5.48
CA ASP A 158 -15.50 -2.97 4.77
C ASP A 158 -14.43 -2.62 3.73
N TRP A 159 -13.87 -3.64 3.07
CA TRP A 159 -12.87 -3.44 2.02
C TRP A 159 -13.37 -2.63 0.82
N PRO A 160 -14.54 -2.93 0.20
CA PRO A 160 -15.11 -2.07 -0.84
C PRO A 160 -15.14 -0.58 -0.44
N ALA A 161 -15.65 -0.26 0.75
CA ALA A 161 -15.71 1.11 1.25
C ALA A 161 -14.32 1.75 1.42
N ARG A 162 -13.32 0.99 1.87
CA ARG A 162 -11.92 1.45 1.94
C ARG A 162 -11.36 1.78 0.57
N PHE A 163 -11.60 0.93 -0.42
CA PHE A 163 -11.13 1.18 -1.78
C PHE A 163 -11.83 2.42 -2.38
N ASP A 164 -13.14 2.60 -2.13
CA ASP A 164 -13.89 3.79 -2.58
C ASP A 164 -13.39 5.07 -1.89
N ALA A 165 -13.02 5.00 -0.61
CA ALA A 165 -12.40 6.11 0.10
C ALA A 165 -11.04 6.49 -0.52
N MET A 166 -10.22 5.51 -0.91
CA MET A 166 -8.96 5.76 -1.61
C MET A 166 -9.19 6.36 -3.01
N ASP A 167 -10.13 5.82 -3.79
CA ASP A 167 -10.48 6.38 -5.09
C ASP A 167 -10.90 7.85 -4.96
N ARG A 168 -11.76 8.16 -3.99
CA ARG A 168 -12.19 9.55 -3.71
C ARG A 168 -11.00 10.45 -3.36
N PHE A 169 -10.14 10.01 -2.44
CA PHE A 169 -8.95 10.76 -2.05
C PHE A 169 -8.05 11.10 -3.25
N LEU A 170 -7.84 10.15 -4.15
CA LEU A 170 -6.98 10.36 -5.33
C LEU A 170 -7.65 11.21 -6.41
N LEU A 171 -8.95 11.06 -6.62
CA LEU A 171 -9.71 11.84 -7.60
C LEU A 171 -9.85 13.32 -7.23
N GLU A 172 -9.71 13.67 -5.95
CA GLU A 172 -9.75 15.05 -5.45
C GLU A 172 -8.39 15.78 -5.56
N ARG A 173 -7.34 15.14 -6.09
CA ARG A 173 -5.95 15.66 -6.16
C ARG A 173 -5.44 16.01 -7.56
#